data_AF-A0A093HGA5-F1
#
_entry.id   AF-A0A093HGA5-F1
#
_cell.length_a   1.000
_cell.length_b   1.000
_cell.length_c   1.000
_cell.angle_alpha   90.00
_cell.angle_beta   90.00
_cell.angle_gamma   90.00
#
_symmetry.space_group_name_H-M   'P 1'
#
loop_
_entity.id
_entity.type
_entity.pdbx_description
1 polymer ?
#
loop_
_entity_poly.entity_id
_entity_poly.type
_entity_poly.pdbx_seq_one_letter_code
_entity_poly.pdbx_strand_id
1 'polypeptide(L)'
;MDARDKQLLRSLRLELCTEVLVDGVVIQYLYQEGILTDSHVQEIKSQTTSQRKTMMLLDILPTRGPKAFDVFLDSLQEFPWVKDKLMVKRKEMTVQDPAGKAKV
;
A
#
# COMPACT_ATOMS: atom_id res chain seq x y z
N MET A 1 3.48 11.74 2.82
CA MET A 1 3.50 10.73 1.76
C MET A 1 3.41 11.46 0.44
N ASP A 2 4.35 11.19 -0.45
CA ASP A 2 4.51 11.91 -1.72
C ASP A 2 3.37 11.57 -2.69
N ALA A 3 3.12 12.46 -3.65
CA ALA A 3 2.17 12.20 -4.75
C ALA A 3 2.51 10.90 -5.49
N ARG A 4 3.80 10.57 -5.59
CA ARG A 4 4.35 9.33 -6.15
C ARG A 4 3.85 8.09 -5.43
N ASP A 5 4.04 8.02 -4.10
CA ASP A 5 3.58 6.89 -3.31
C ASP A 5 2.05 6.76 -3.37
N LYS A 6 1.32 7.89 -3.43
CA LYS A 6 -0.16 7.87 -3.55
C LYS A 6 -0.60 7.27 -4.87
N GLN A 7 0.09 7.62 -5.95
CA GLN A 7 -0.18 7.09 -7.28
C GLN A 7 0.19 5.62 -7.36
N LEU A 8 1.30 5.23 -6.73
CA LEU A 8 1.73 3.85 -6.60
C LEU A 8 0.65 3.00 -5.93
N LEU A 9 0.20 3.42 -4.74
CA LEU A 9 -0.88 2.74 -4.03
C LEU A 9 -2.16 2.67 -4.86
N ARG A 10 -2.49 3.71 -5.64
CA ARG A 10 -3.66 3.71 -6.53
C ARG A 10 -3.54 2.70 -7.67
N SER A 11 -2.41 2.65 -8.37
CA SER A 11 -2.18 1.67 -9.44
C SER A 11 -2.14 0.25 -8.89
N LEU A 12 -1.52 0.07 -7.73
CA LEU A 12 -1.46 -1.20 -7.03
C LEU A 12 -2.80 -1.59 -6.39
N ARG A 13 -3.73 -0.65 -6.17
CA ARG A 13 -5.03 -0.92 -5.54
C ARG A 13 -5.83 -1.97 -6.29
N LEU A 14 -5.73 -1.97 -7.61
CA LEU A 14 -6.39 -2.98 -8.44
C LEU A 14 -5.65 -4.32 -8.32
N GLU A 15 -4.32 -4.31 -8.50
CA GLU A 15 -3.49 -5.51 -8.52
C GLU A 15 -3.46 -6.23 -7.16
N LEU A 16 -3.23 -5.49 -6.07
CA LEU A 16 -3.23 -6.01 -4.68
C LEU A 16 -4.61 -6.51 -4.26
N CYS A 17 -5.71 -5.94 -4.76
CA CYS A 17 -7.05 -6.49 -4.51
C CYS A 17 -7.22 -7.90 -5.12
N THR A 18 -6.58 -8.17 -6.26
CA THR A 18 -6.63 -9.48 -6.92
C THR A 18 -5.59 -10.48 -6.41
N GLU A 19 -4.40 -10.01 -6.03
CA GLU A 19 -3.26 -10.88 -5.69
C GLU A 19 -2.96 -10.96 -4.19
N VAL A 20 -3.34 -9.97 -3.39
CA VAL A 20 -2.97 -9.87 -1.97
C VAL A 20 -4.19 -10.08 -1.09
N LEU A 21 -4.25 -11.29 -0.53
CA LEU A 21 -4.92 -11.53 0.74
C LEU A 21 -4.17 -10.73 1.80
N VAL A 22 -4.66 -9.53 2.11
CA VAL A 22 -4.24 -8.82 3.33
C VAL A 22 -4.76 -9.66 4.49
N ASP A 23 -3.94 -10.62 4.89
CA ASP A 23 -4.19 -11.47 6.02
C ASP A 23 -4.05 -10.66 7.31
N GLY A 24 -4.63 -11.15 8.40
CA GLY A 24 -4.72 -10.41 9.66
C GLY A 24 -3.35 -9.95 10.19
N VAL A 25 -2.28 -10.63 9.78
CA VAL A 25 -0.89 -10.37 10.18
C VAL A 25 -0.41 -8.99 9.72
N VAL A 26 -0.69 -8.59 8.47
CA VAL A 26 -0.28 -7.28 7.93
C VAL A 26 -0.93 -6.13 8.71
N ILE A 27 -2.24 -6.28 8.99
CA ILE A 27 -3.00 -5.29 9.75
C ILE A 27 -2.46 -5.19 11.18
N GLN A 28 -2.14 -6.32 11.80
CA GLN A 28 -1.62 -6.37 13.16
C GLN A 28 -0.24 -5.73 13.25
N TYR A 29 0.64 -5.98 12.28
CA TYR A 29 1.96 -5.35 12.21
C TYR A 29 1.85 -3.82 12.07
N LEU A 30 1.02 -3.34 11.14
CA LEU A 30 0.79 -1.91 10.94
C LEU A 30 0.16 -1.22 12.16
N TYR A 31 -0.66 -1.95 12.91
CA TYR A 31 -1.22 -1.47 14.16
C TYR A 31 -0.14 -1.35 15.25
N GLN A 32 0.73 -2.34 15.38
CA GLN A 32 1.86 -2.31 16.33
C GLN A 32 2.85 -1.18 16.04
N GLU A 33 3.12 -0.92 14.76
CA GLU A 33 3.97 0.20 14.31
C GLU A 33 3.27 1.58 14.42
N GLY A 34 2.00 1.61 14.86
CA GLY A 34 1.23 2.84 15.02
C GLY A 34 0.76 3.49 13.71
N ILE A 35 0.86 2.77 12.59
CA ILE A 35 0.35 3.23 11.29
C ILE A 35 -1.17 3.17 11.29
N LEU A 36 -1.75 2.07 11.79
CA LEU A 36 -3.19 1.93 11.95
C LEU A 36 -3.60 2.28 13.39
N THR A 37 -4.77 2.89 13.53
CA THR A 37 -5.44 3.10 14.81
C THR A 37 -6.46 1.99 15.04
N ASP A 38 -6.90 1.80 16.29
CA ASP A 38 -7.86 0.75 16.64
C ASP A 38 -9.14 0.85 15.77
N SER A 39 -9.65 2.07 15.58
CA SER A 39 -10.78 2.35 14.68
C SER A 39 -10.55 1.83 13.25
N HIS A 40 -9.36 2.03 12.70
CA HIS A 40 -9.02 1.55 11.35
C HIS A 40 -8.92 0.03 11.31
N VAL A 41 -8.31 -0.57 12.32
CA VAL A 41 -8.22 -2.03 12.43
C VAL A 41 -9.62 -2.64 12.51
N GLN A 42 -10.51 -2.05 13.31
CA GLN A 42 -11.91 -2.48 13.41
C GLN A 42 -12.64 -2.32 12.07
N GLU A 43 -12.52 -1.17 11.40
CA GLU A 43 -13.16 -0.94 10.10
C GLU A 43 -12.67 -1.91 9.02
N ILE A 44 -11.37 -2.18 8.97
CA ILE A 44 -10.78 -3.15 8.05
C ILE A 44 -11.26 -4.56 8.41
N LYS A 45 -11.18 -4.96 9.68
CA LYS A 45 -11.67 -6.28 10.13
C LYS A 45 -13.16 -6.47 9.88
N SER A 46 -13.95 -5.39 9.93
CA SER A 46 -15.38 -5.38 9.63
C SER A 46 -15.70 -5.60 8.16
N GLN A 47 -14.73 -5.50 7.24
CA GLN A 47 -14.97 -5.78 5.84
C GLN A 47 -15.15 -7.29 5.59
N THR A 48 -16.17 -7.63 4.79
CA THR A 48 -16.55 -9.01 4.49
C THR A 48 -15.56 -9.72 3.57
N THR A 49 -14.95 -8.98 2.63
CA THR A 49 -14.02 -9.55 1.64
C THR A 49 -12.62 -9.00 1.84
N SER A 50 -11.61 -9.85 1.63
CA SER A 50 -10.20 -9.45 1.71
C SER A 50 -9.87 -8.32 0.74
N GLN A 51 -10.50 -8.27 -0.43
CA GLN A 51 -10.43 -7.14 -1.37
C GLN A 51 -10.79 -5.80 -0.71
N ARG A 52 -11.91 -5.74 0.01
CA ARG A 52 -12.30 -4.49 0.68
C ARG A 52 -11.34 -4.12 1.81
N LYS A 53 -10.82 -5.12 2.53
CA LYS A 53 -9.77 -4.90 3.56
C LYS A 53 -8.55 -4.21 2.96
N THR A 54 -8.05 -4.77 1.87
CA THR A 54 -6.91 -4.23 1.12
C THR A 54 -7.22 -2.83 0.59
N MET A 55 -8.40 -2.60 0.02
CA MET A 55 -8.81 -1.28 -0.46
C MET A 55 -8.80 -0.22 0.64
N MET A 56 -9.38 -0.53 1.81
CA MET A 56 -9.39 0.40 2.94
C MET A 56 -7.98 0.69 3.45
N LEU A 57 -7.15 -0.35 3.60
CA LEU A 57 -5.77 -0.18 4.01
C LEU A 57 -5.02 0.77 3.08
N LEU A 58 -5.14 0.57 1.78
CA LEU A 58 -4.50 1.40 0.76
C LEU A 58 -5.04 2.83 0.70
N ASP A 59 -6.26 3.07 1.18
CA ASP A 59 -6.84 4.42 1.32
C ASP A 59 -6.36 5.13 2.60
N ILE A 60 -6.10 4.35 3.66
CA ILE A 60 -5.61 4.85 4.95
C ILE A 60 -4.11 5.20 4.89
N LEU A 61 -3.29 4.32 4.32
CA LEU A 61 -1.83 4.50 4.20
C LEU A 61 -1.39 5.90 3.75
N PRO A 62 -1.97 6.54 2.71
CA PRO A 62 -1.59 7.88 2.28
C PRO A 62 -1.86 9.00 3.27
N THR A 63 -2.74 8.78 4.26
CA THR A 63 -3.01 9.71 5.35
C THR A 63 -1.98 9.61 6.48
N ARG A 64 -1.26 8.48 6.57
CA ARG A 64 -0.37 8.14 7.70
C ARG A 64 1.08 8.57 7.51
N GLY A 65 1.37 9.25 6.40
CA GLY A 65 2.68 9.85 6.15
C GLY A 65 3.65 8.91 5.41
N PRO A 66 4.85 9.39 5.07
CA PRO A 66 5.78 8.68 4.21
C PRO A 66 6.28 7.35 4.82
N LYS A 67 6.36 7.27 6.15
CA LYS A 67 6.77 6.04 6.87
C LYS A 67 5.77 4.90 6.73
N ALA A 68 4.48 5.20 6.54
CA ALA A 68 3.44 4.18 6.44
C ALA A 68 3.69 3.20 5.29
N PHE A 69 4.27 3.68 4.20
CA PHE A 69 4.61 2.86 3.05
C PHE A 69 5.78 1.91 3.35
N ASP A 70 6.84 2.40 3.98
CA ASP A 70 8.01 1.56 4.32
C ASP A 70 7.62 0.48 5.35
N VAL A 71 6.83 0.84 6.37
CA VAL A 71 6.29 -0.12 7.34
C VAL A 71 5.37 -1.15 6.67
N PHE A 72 4.55 -0.72 5.71
CA PHE A 72 3.74 -1.64 4.92
C PHE A 72 4.61 -2.63 4.13
N LEU A 73 5.72 -2.19 3.54
CA LEU A 73 6.66 -3.08 2.87
C LEU A 73 7.30 -4.10 3.84
N ASP A 74 7.56 -3.70 5.09
CA ASP A 74 8.07 -4.63 6.10
C ASP A 74 7.01 -5.62 6.57
N SER A 75 5.74 -5.19 6.66
CA SER A 75 4.63 -6.11 6.90
C SER A 75 4.45 -7.16 5.78
N LEU A 76 4.90 -6.85 4.57
CA LEU A 76 4.86 -7.73 3.40
C LEU A 76 6.09 -8.66 3.31
N GLN A 77 6.89 -8.81 4.38
CA GLN A 77 8.01 -9.74 4.38
C GLN A 77 7.60 -11.21 4.18
N GLU A 78 6.37 -11.57 4.56
CA GLU A 78 5.78 -12.90 4.28
C GLU A 78 5.37 -13.08 2.80
N PHE A 79 5.32 -11.98 2.04
CA PHE A 79 4.96 -11.94 0.63
C PHE A 79 6.08 -11.29 -0.18
N PRO A 80 7.25 -11.93 -0.29
CA PRO A 80 8.43 -11.33 -0.94
C PRO A 80 8.16 -10.91 -2.38
N TRP A 81 7.34 -11.65 -3.14
CA TRP A 81 6.96 -11.27 -4.51
C TRP A 81 6.14 -9.99 -4.56
N VAL A 82 5.30 -9.73 -3.55
CA VAL A 82 4.53 -8.48 -3.43
C VAL A 82 5.48 -7.35 -3.10
N LYS A 83 6.36 -7.54 -2.10
CA LYS A 83 7.37 -6.56 -1.71
C LYS A 83 8.26 -6.17 -2.90
N ASP A 84 8.80 -7.14 -3.63
CA ASP A 84 9.60 -6.92 -4.85
C ASP A 84 8.81 -6.15 -5.91
N LYS A 85 7.57 -6.55 -6.19
CA LYS A 85 6.69 -5.87 -7.14
C LYS A 85 6.46 -4.41 -6.74
N LEU A 86 6.21 -4.13 -5.45
CA LEU A 86 6.10 -2.76 -4.95
C LEU A 86 7.41 -1.98 -5.10
N MET A 87 8.56 -2.57 -4.80
CA MET A 87 9.86 -1.91 -4.96
C MET A 87 10.15 -1.58 -6.42
N VAL A 88 9.88 -2.52 -7.34
CA VAL A 88 10.00 -2.32 -8.78
C VAL A 88 9.10 -1.18 -9.23
N LYS A 89 7.81 -1.22 -8.89
CA LYS A 89 6.83 -0.19 -9.24
C LYS A 89 7.24 1.18 -8.68
N ARG A 90 7.78 1.22 -7.45
CA ARG A 90 8.29 2.45 -6.82
C ARG A 90 9.43 3.02 -7.63
N LYS A 91 10.38 2.17 -8.04
CA LYS A 91 11.50 2.54 -8.91
C LYS A 91 11.01 3.02 -10.27
N GLU A 92 10.03 2.37 -10.89
CA GLU A 92 9.46 2.83 -12.16
C GLU A 92 8.78 4.19 -12.05
N MET A 93 8.08 4.47 -10.94
CA MET A 93 7.51 5.79 -10.67
C MET A 93 8.55 6.85 -10.31
N THR A 94 9.75 6.49 -9.82
CA THR A 94 10.84 7.47 -9.69
C THR A 94 11.38 7.96 -11.03
N VAL A 95 11.15 7.22 -12.11
CA VAL A 95 11.59 7.57 -13.46
C VAL A 95 10.55 8.42 -14.20
N GLN A 96 9.30 8.46 -13.72
CA GLN A 96 8.17 9.11 -14.40
C GLN A 96 7.57 10.25 -13.55
N ASP A 97 8.23 11.41 -13.49
CA ASP A 97 7.70 12.78 -13.77
C ASP A 97 8.59 13.89 -13.18
N PRO A 98 8.73 15.11 -13.80
CA PRO A 98 8.46 15.52 -15.19
C PRO A 98 9.59 16.38 -15.81
N ALA A 99 10.18 15.96 -16.92
CA ALA A 99 10.83 16.86 -17.90
C ALA A 99 11.04 16.12 -19.23
N GLY A 100 9.95 15.80 -19.92
CA GLY A 100 10.06 15.08 -21.19
C GLY A 100 8.80 15.21 -22.01
N LYS A 101 8.60 16.40 -22.59
CA LYS A 101 7.77 16.54 -23.78
C LYS A 101 8.27 15.53 -24.82
N ALA A 102 7.48 14.51 -25.13
CA ALA A 102 7.53 13.89 -26.45
C ALA A 102 6.26 14.33 -27.18
N LYS A 103 6.37 15.54 -27.73
CA LYS A 103 5.46 16.08 -28.72
C LYS A 103 6.23 16.00 -30.04
N VAL A 104 6.03 14.92 -30.80
CA VAL A 104 6.10 14.84 -32.26
C VAL A 104 5.82 13.39 -32.69
#